data_AF-A0A2A6NTD2-F1
#
_entry.id   AF-A0A2A6NTD2-F1
#
_cell.length_a   1.000
_cell.length_b   1.000
_cell.length_c   1.000
_cell.angle_alpha   90.00
_cell.angle_beta   90.00
_cell.angle_gamma   90.00
#
_symmetry.space_group_name_H-M   'P 1'
#
loop_
_entity.id
_entity.type
_entity.pdbx_description
1 polymer ?
#
loop_
_entity_poly.entity_id
_entity_poly.type
_entity_poly.pdbx_seq_one_letter_code
_entity_poly.pdbx_strand_id
1 'polypeptide(L)' 'MCNFDAIAALRGDGLRPELRALLDRAAIDLRSELSVRSDGMLQSGPDAAPEMMRNNVVPLKMRAA' A
#
# COMPACT_ATOMS: atom_id res chain seq x y z
N MET A 1 17.53 7.56 -2.78
CA MET A 1 17.78 6.11 -2.60
C MET A 1 18.74 5.91 -1.43
N CYS A 2 18.37 5.07 -0.47
CA CYS A 2 19.27 4.70 0.62
C CYS A 2 20.43 3.85 0.04
N ASN A 3 21.67 4.14 0.41
CA ASN A 3 22.82 3.35 -0.02
C ASN A 3 22.95 2.10 0.87
N PHE A 4 22.20 1.05 0.52
CA PHE A 4 22.15 -0.19 1.30
C PHE A 4 23.50 -0.94 1.31
N ASP A 5 24.36 -0.75 0.31
CA ASP A 5 25.71 -1.34 0.33
C ASP A 5 26.54 -0.78 1.48
N ALA A 6 26.50 0.54 1.68
CA ALA A 6 27.27 1.18 2.73
C ALA A 6 26.85 0.68 4.12
N ILE A 7 25.54 0.45 4.32
CA ILE A 7 24.99 -0.07 5.58
C ILE A 7 25.42 -1.51 5.80
N ALA A 8 25.34 -2.37 4.78
CA ALA A 8 25.71 -3.78 4.91
C ALA A 8 27.23 -3.97 5.03
N ALA A 9 28.03 -3.13 4.36
CA ALA A 9 29.48 -3.10 4.50
C ALA A 9 29.91 -2.72 5.93
N LEU A 10 29.20 -1.79 6.58
CA LEU A 10 29.44 -1.43 7.98
C LEU A 10 29.19 -2.61 8.94
N ARG A 11 28.29 -3.53 8.57
CA ARG A 11 28.01 -4.77 9.32
C ARG A 11 29.07 -5.87 9.14
N GLY A 12 29.98 -5.72 8.18
CA GLY A 12 31.08 -6.66 7.92
C GLY A 12 30.81 -7.68 6.81
N ASP A 13 29.54 -7.96 6.50
CA ASP A 13 29.17 -9.02 5.55
C ASP A 13 28.90 -8.51 4.13
N GLY A 14 28.63 -7.20 3.96
CA GLY A 14 28.17 -6.64 2.70
C GLY A 14 26.76 -7.15 2.32
N LEU A 15 26.22 -6.65 1.20
CA LEU A 15 24.97 -7.17 0.67
C LEU A 15 25.23 -8.43 -0.15
N ARG A 16 24.45 -9.47 0.15
CA ARG A 16 24.36 -10.64 -0.72
C ARG A 16 23.84 -10.24 -2.11
N PRO A 17 24.38 -10.81 -3.21
CA PRO A 17 23.98 -10.47 -4.58
C PRO A 17 22.46 -10.61 -4.83
N GLU A 18 21.81 -11.61 -4.23
CA GLU A 18 20.38 -11.83 -4.37
C GLU A 18 19.57 -10.72 -3.69
N LEU A 19 20.03 -10.27 -2.53
CA LEU A 19 19.39 -9.17 -1.80
C LEU A 19 19.60 -7.84 -2.53
N ARG A 20 20.79 -7.64 -3.12
CA ARG A 20 21.07 -6.51 -4.00
C ARG A 20 20.10 -6.47 -5.19
N ALA A 21 19.92 -7.60 -5.87
CA ALA A 21 18.99 -7.69 -7.00
C ALA A 21 17.53 -7.43 -6.60
N LEU A 22 17.10 -7.85 -5.40
CA LEU A 22 15.76 -7.54 -4.89
C LEU A 22 15.59 -6.04 -4.59
N LEU A 23 16.59 -5.41 -3.98
CA LEU A 23 16.56 -3.98 -3.68
C LEU A 23 16.55 -3.13 -4.95
N ASP A 24 17.33 -3.51 -5.97
CA ASP A 24 17.32 -2.83 -7.27
C ASP A 24 15.97 -2.98 -7.98
N ARG A 25 15.29 -4.13 -7.86
CA ARG A 25 13.92 -4.31 -8.35
C ARG A 25 12.91 -3.50 -7.55
N ALA A 26 13.05 -3.42 -6.24
CA ALA A 26 12.17 -2.62 -5.38
C ALA A 26 12.42 -1.11 -5.51
N ALA A 27 13.59 -0.70 -6.02
CA ALA A 27 13.86 0.68 -6.39
C ALA A 27 13.08 1.11 -7.65
N ILE A 28 12.51 0.16 -8.40
CA ILE A 28 11.47 0.44 -9.40
C ILE A 28 10.27 0.97 -8.62
N ASP A 29 9.84 2.18 -8.97
CA ASP A 29 9.03 3.11 -8.17
C ASP A 29 8.01 2.46 -7.21
N LEU A 30 8.46 2.17 -5.99
CA LEU A 30 7.61 1.66 -4.90
C LEU A 30 6.50 2.65 -4.50
N ARG A 31 6.60 3.91 -4.95
CA ARG A 31 5.58 4.94 -4.73
C ARG A 31 4.44 4.86 -5.74
N SER A 32 4.59 4.14 -6.85
CA SER A 32 3.52 3.92 -7.82
C SER A 32 2.36 3.09 -7.24
N GLU A 33 2.62 2.31 -6.20
CA GLU A 33 1.62 1.52 -5.46
C GLU A 33 1.12 2.20 -4.18
N LEU A 34 1.58 3.42 -3.88
CA LEU A 34 1.13 4.18 -2.70
C LEU A 34 0.08 5.22 -3.11
N SER A 35 -1.13 5.08 -2.61
CA SER A 35 -2.19 6.07 -2.73
C SER A 35 -2.21 6.98 -1.50
N VAL A 36 -2.51 8.27 -1.70
CA VAL A 36 -2.80 9.19 -0.60
C VAL A 36 -4.29 9.10 -0.33
N ARG A 37 -4.65 8.66 0.88
CA ARG A 37 -6.04 8.58 1.33
C ARG A 37 -6.59 9.97 1.66
N SER A 38 -7.91 10.11 1.71
CA SER A 38 -8.61 11.38 1.96
C SER A 38 -8.25 12.08 3.28
N ASP A 39 -7.71 11.35 4.27
CA ASP A 39 -7.22 11.89 5.55
C ASP A 39 -5.73 12.30 5.52
N GLY A 40 -5.09 12.27 4.34
CA GLY A 40 -3.68 12.61 4.15
C GLY A 40 -2.71 11.49 4.52
N MET A 41 -3.21 10.30 4.88
CA MET A 41 -2.38 9.13 5.17
C MET A 41 -1.94 8.42 3.88
N LEU A 42 -0.71 7.90 3.87
CA LEU A 42 -0.24 7.03 2.79
C LEU A 42 -0.75 5.61 2.99
N GLN A 43 -1.41 5.06 1.97
CA GLN A 43 -1.92 3.70 1.93
C GLN A 43 -1.23 2.92 0.81
N SER A 44 -0.88 1.67 1.08
CA SER A 44 -0.47 0.71 0.06
C SER A 44 -1.70 0.14 -0.67
N GLY A 45 -1.63 0.07 -2.00
CA GLY A 45 -2.70 -0.48 -2.82
C GLY A 45 -3.80 0.54 -3.17
N PRO A 46 -4.89 0.09 -3.82
CA PRO A 46 -5.96 0.98 -4.28
C PRO A 46 -6.62 1.70 -3.10
N ASP A 47 -7.10 2.92 -3.34
CA ASP A 47 -7.83 3.69 -2.35
C ASP A 47 -9.04 2.87 -1.89
N ALA A 48 -9.15 2.67 -0.58
CA ALA A 48 -10.29 2.00 0.03
C ALA A 48 -11.46 2.99 0.14
N ALA A 49 -11.80 3.64 -0.99
CA ALA A 49 -13.00 4.43 -1.09
C ALA A 49 -14.15 3.57 -0.55
N PRO A 50 -14.95 4.06 0.40
CA PRO A 50 -15.98 3.26 1.02
C PRO A 50 -16.85 2.73 -0.10
N GLU A 51 -16.88 1.41 -0.29
CA GLU A 51 -17.90 0.78 -1.13
C GLU A 51 -19.21 1.35 -0.63
N MET A 52 -19.87 2.12 -1.48
CA MET A 52 -21.10 2.80 -1.15
C MET A 52 -22.06 1.70 -0.66
N MET A 53 -22.25 1.66 0.66
CA MET A 53 -22.90 0.56 1.35
C MET A 53 -24.23 0.34 0.64
N ARG A 54 -24.36 -0.79 -0.08
CA ARG A 54 -25.57 -1.08 -0.85
C ARG A 54 -26.70 -1.20 0.17
N ASN A 55 -27.41 -0.11 0.39
CA ASN A 55 -28.58 -0.07 1.25
C ASN A 55 -29.69 -0.83 0.53
N ASN A 56 -29.71 -2.15 0.71
CA ASN A 56 -30.75 -3.04 0.19
C ASN A 56 -32.04 -2.94 1.02
N VAL A 57 -32.20 -1.89 1.84
CA VAL A 57 -33.33 -1.72 2.74
C VAL A 57 -34.48 -1.09 1.97
N VAL A 58 -35.48 -1.90 1.61
CA VAL A 58 -36.76 -1.42 1.09
C VAL A 58 -37.69 -1.15 2.28
N PRO A 59 -38.26 0.06 2.42
CA PRO A 59 -39.25 0.33 3.46
C PRO A 59 -40.47 -0.55 3.28
N LEU A 60 -40.83 -1.32 4.32
CA LEU A 60 -42.05 -2.13 4.33
C LEU A 60 -43.25 -1.18 4.32
N LYS A 61 -44.00 -1.13 3.21
CA LYS A 61 -45.24 -0.36 3.15
C LYS A 61 -46.27 -0.99 4.11
N MET A 62 -46.53 -0.33 5.23
CA MET A 62 -47.66 -0.65 6.11
C MET A 62 -48.95 -0.42 5.31
N ARG A 63 -49.75 -1.47 5.12
CA ARG A 63 -51.13 -1.32 4.64
C ARG A 63 -52.00 -0.93 5.83
N ALA A 64 -52.69 0.21 5.72
CA ALA A 64 -53.71 0.63 6.67
C ALA A 64 -54.88 -0.37 6.66
N ALA A 65 -55.40 -0.64 7.86
CA ALA A 65 -56.52 -1.55 8.13
C ALA A 65 -57.86 -0.98 7.63
#